data_AF-A0A0J7KYE2-F1
#
_entry.id   AF-A0A0J7KYE2-F1
#
_cell.length_a   1.000
_cell.length_b   1.000
_cell.length_c   1.000
_cell.angle_alpha   90.00
_cell.angle_beta   90.00
_cell.angle_gamma   90.00
#
_symmetry.space_group_name_H-M   'P 1'
#
loop_
_entity.id
_entity.type
_entity.pdbx_description
1 polymer ?
#
loop_
_entity_poly.entity_id
_entity_poly.type
_entity_poly.pdbx_seq_one_letter_code
_entity_poly.pdbx_strand_id
1 'polypeptide(L)'
;MTSMEHGVDLYPSYYQIQLAKKDCYPSKEMMTFTDTHAEIELQALLDLTIQRLLKTLKIDTNEEFQDLRLISKWGFDGASGQSFYEQGFTDNIVDIDKPRDE
;
A
#
# COMPACT_ATOMS: atom_id res chain seq x y z
N MET A 1 18.59 -15.51 23.00
CA MET A 1 19.97 -15.53 22.46
C MET A 1 19.88 -15.14 21.00
N THR A 2 20.40 -13.96 20.63
CA THR A 2 20.28 -13.41 19.26
C THR A 2 21.40 -13.92 18.35
N SER A 3 21.21 -13.87 17.02
CA SER A 3 22.24 -14.30 16.05
C SER A 3 23.52 -13.47 16.15
N MET A 4 23.39 -12.18 16.51
CA MET A 4 24.49 -11.26 16.76
C MET A 4 25.37 -11.70 17.94
N GLU A 5 24.80 -12.31 18.98
CA GLU A 5 25.57 -12.80 20.14
C GLU A 5 26.56 -13.92 19.79
N HIS A 6 26.35 -14.60 18.65
CA HIS A 6 27.21 -15.68 18.16
C HIS A 6 28.14 -15.24 17.02
N GLY A 7 28.17 -13.94 16.69
CA GLY A 7 28.96 -13.41 15.58
C GLY A 7 28.49 -13.88 14.20
N VAL A 8 27.24 -14.35 14.09
CA VAL A 8 26.67 -14.82 12.83
C VAL A 8 25.70 -13.77 12.27
N ASP A 9 26.05 -13.21 11.11
CA ASP A 9 25.21 -12.27 10.38
C ASP A 9 24.17 -13.02 9.53
N LEU A 10 23.10 -13.48 10.18
CA LEU A 10 22.03 -14.26 9.54
C LEU A 10 20.93 -13.39 8.90
N TYR A 11 20.76 -12.16 9.39
CA TYR A 11 19.60 -11.33 9.04
C TYR A 11 20.05 -9.99 8.51
N PRO A 12 19.39 -9.48 7.45
CA PRO A 12 19.65 -8.14 7.01
C PRO A 12 19.33 -7.16 8.13
N SER A 13 20.10 -6.08 8.20
CA SER A 13 19.84 -4.99 9.14
C SER A 13 18.44 -4.41 8.92
N TYR A 14 17.88 -3.81 9.97
CA TYR A 14 16.59 -3.12 9.84
C TYR A 14 16.60 -2.04 8.75
N TYR A 15 17.74 -1.40 8.53
CA TYR A 15 17.92 -0.43 7.45
C TYR A 15 17.69 -1.06 6.06
N GLN A 16 18.27 -2.23 5.79
CA GLN A 16 18.05 -2.95 4.54
C GLN A 16 16.58 -3.36 4.37
N ILE A 17 15.91 -3.75 5.46
CA ILE A 17 14.47 -4.05 5.44
C ILE A 17 13.66 -2.79 5.12
N GLN A 18 14.01 -1.63 5.68
CA GLN A 18 13.34 -0.36 5.36
C GLN A 18 13.50 0.02 3.89
N LEU A 19 14.67 -0.16 3.31
CA LEU A 19 14.88 0.08 1.88
C LEU A 19 13.99 -0.85 1.03
N ALA A 20 14.00 -2.16 1.33
CA ALA A 20 13.15 -3.12 0.64
C ALA A 20 11.64 -2.81 0.78
N LYS A 21 11.20 -2.29 1.94
CA LYS A 21 9.82 -1.81 2.15
C LYS A 21 9.51 -0.58 1.29
N LYS A 22 10.41 0.39 1.23
CA LYS A 22 10.24 1.60 0.42
C LYS A 22 10.12 1.30 -1.07
N ASP A 23 10.88 0.31 -1.55
CA ASP A 23 10.79 -0.17 -2.95
C ASP A 23 9.43 -0.80 -3.29
N CYS A 24 8.61 -1.11 -2.27
CA CYS A 24 7.27 -1.67 -2.42
C CYS A 24 6.16 -0.62 -2.29
N TYR A 25 6.48 0.65 -2.08
CA TYR A 25 5.50 1.71 -1.94
C TYR A 25 5.37 2.50 -3.25
N PRO A 26 4.15 2.93 -3.61
CA PRO A 26 3.96 3.85 -4.71
C PRO A 26 4.51 5.24 -4.36
N SER A 27 4.60 6.11 -5.37
CA SER A 27 5.02 7.50 -5.17
C SER A 27 4.05 8.20 -4.20
N LYS A 28 4.58 9.08 -3.35
CA LYS A 28 3.77 9.77 -2.33
C LYS A 28 2.68 10.63 -2.93
N GLU A 29 2.90 11.14 -4.13
CA GLU A 29 1.98 11.99 -4.88
C GLU A 29 0.73 11.22 -5.35
N MET A 30 0.81 9.89 -5.43
CA MET A 30 -0.29 9.02 -5.87
C MET A 30 -1.10 8.45 -4.69
N MET A 31 -0.79 8.87 -3.46
CA MET A 31 -1.44 8.43 -2.24
C MET A 31 -1.97 9.62 -1.45
N THR A 32 -3.20 9.51 -0.98
CA THR A 32 -3.82 10.49 -0.10
C THR A 32 -4.09 9.83 1.25
N PHE A 33 -3.64 10.48 2.32
CA PHE A 33 -3.89 10.05 3.69
C PHE A 33 -4.55 11.20 4.44
N THR A 34 -5.66 10.89 5.09
CA THR A 34 -6.33 11.77 6.02
C THR A 34 -6.48 11.07 7.37
N ASP A 35 -7.01 11.81 8.34
CA ASP A 35 -7.36 11.29 9.66
C ASP A 35 -8.38 10.13 9.59
N THR A 36 -9.22 10.08 8.56
CA THR A 36 -10.38 9.18 8.48
C THR A 36 -10.32 8.17 7.33
N HIS A 37 -9.51 8.41 6.30
CA HIS A 37 -9.38 7.49 5.16
C HIS A 37 -8.00 7.57 4.48
N ALA A 38 -7.72 6.55 3.68
CA ALA A 38 -6.57 6.50 2.81
C ALA A 38 -6.99 5.99 1.44
N GLU A 39 -6.43 6.57 0.39
CA GLU A 39 -6.68 6.17 -1.00
C GLU A 39 -5.40 6.23 -1.84
N ILE A 40 -5.44 5.53 -2.96
CA ILE A 40 -4.35 5.43 -3.93
C ILE A 40 -4.92 5.49 -5.34
N GLU A 41 -4.21 6.13 -6.26
CA GLU A 41 -4.55 6.07 -7.67
C GLU A 41 -4.47 4.62 -8.20
N LEU A 42 -5.56 4.16 -8.82
CA LEU A 42 -5.64 2.79 -9.34
C LEU A 42 -4.52 2.48 -10.35
N GLN A 43 -4.16 3.44 -11.21
CA GLN A 43 -3.10 3.25 -12.19
C GLN A 43 -1.75 3.03 -11.50
N ALA A 44 -1.42 3.83 -10.48
CA ALA A 44 -0.19 3.67 -9.70
C ALA A 44 -0.12 2.30 -9.01
N LEU A 45 -1.25 1.79 -8.51
CA LEU A 45 -1.34 0.45 -7.93
C LEU A 45 -1.06 -0.65 -8.96
N LEU A 46 -1.66 -0.55 -10.14
CA LEU A 46 -1.49 -1.53 -11.21
C LEU A 46 -0.05 -1.54 -11.75
N ASP A 47 0.53 -0.37 -11.99
CA ASP A 47 1.90 -0.23 -12.50
C ASP A 47 2.91 -0.84 -11.51
N LEU A 48 2.80 -0.50 -10.23
CA LEU A 48 3.65 -1.06 -9.18
C LEU A 48 3.52 -2.58 -9.08
N THR A 49 2.29 -3.08 -9.18
CA THR A 49 2.02 -4.53 -9.16
C THR A 49 2.67 -5.23 -10.34
N ILE A 50 2.52 -4.71 -11.56
CA ILE A 50 3.11 -5.27 -12.79
C ILE A 50 4.63 -5.26 -12.70
N GLN A 51 5.25 -4.14 -12.32
CA GLN A 51 6.71 -4.04 -12.19
C GLN A 51 7.26 -5.11 -11.24
N ARG A 52 6.57 -5.37 -10.12
CA ARG A 52 6.99 -6.40 -9.16
C ARG A 52 6.74 -7.81 -9.67
N LEU A 53 5.64 -8.05 -10.38
CA LEU A 53 5.37 -9.34 -11.03
C LEU A 53 6.44 -9.67 -12.06
N LEU A 54 6.79 -8.73 -12.95
CA LEU A 54 7.81 -8.93 -13.97
C LEU A 54 9.17 -9.28 -13.36
N LYS A 55 9.59 -8.57 -12.30
CA LYS A 55 10.80 -8.89 -11.53
C LYS A 55 10.76 -10.29 -10.92
N THR A 56 9.63 -10.69 -10.36
CA THR A 56 9.47 -11.98 -9.69
C THR A 56 9.45 -13.15 -10.67
N LEU A 57 8.77 -12.95 -11.80
CA LEU A 57 8.66 -13.93 -12.89
C LEU A 57 9.92 -13.96 -13.78
N LYS A 58 10.86 -13.02 -13.57
CA LYS A 58 12.08 -12.85 -14.36
C LYS A 58 11.79 -12.69 -15.86
N ILE A 59 10.68 -12.01 -16.18
CA ILE A 59 10.32 -11.70 -17.56
C ILE A 59 11.17 -10.52 -17.99
N ASP A 60 12.03 -10.72 -18.99
CA ASP A 60 12.79 -9.63 -19.58
C ASP A 60 11.90 -8.86 -20.56
N THR A 61 11.63 -7.61 -20.22
CA THR A 61 10.85 -6.70 -21.07
C THR A 61 11.63 -6.18 -22.27
N ASN A 62 12.92 -6.51 -22.38
CA ASN A 62 13.75 -6.16 -23.54
C ASN A 62 13.63 -7.17 -24.70
N GLU A 63 13.04 -8.34 -24.46
CA GLU A 63 12.68 -9.29 -25.53
C GLU A 63 11.35 -8.89 -26.18
N GLU A 64 11.05 -9.40 -27.39
CA GLU A 64 9.91 -9.04 -28.27
C GLU A 64 8.49 -9.36 -27.70
N PHE A 65 8.29 -9.35 -26.39
CA PHE A 65 6.97 -9.45 -25.76
C PHE A 65 6.22 -8.12 -25.88
N GLN A 66 5.70 -7.83 -27.08
CA GLN A 66 5.09 -6.53 -27.39
C GLN A 66 3.68 -6.32 -26.83
N ASP A 67 2.97 -7.36 -26.37
CA ASP A 67 1.64 -7.21 -25.77
C ASP A 67 1.41 -8.24 -24.65
N LEU A 68 1.59 -7.82 -23.40
CA LEU A 68 1.23 -8.60 -22.22
C LEU A 68 -0.08 -8.06 -21.64
N ARG A 69 -1.03 -8.96 -21.39
CA ARG A 69 -2.34 -8.60 -20.83
C ARG A 69 -2.46 -9.04 -19.38
N LEU A 70 -2.63 -8.07 -18.49
CA LEU A 70 -3.00 -8.32 -17.11
C LEU A 70 -4.53 -8.43 -17.00
N ILE A 71 -5.03 -9.60 -16.64
CA ILE A 71 -6.44 -9.81 -16.29
C ILE A 71 -6.55 -9.77 -14.76
N SER A 72 -7.20 -8.73 -14.24
CA SER A 72 -7.35 -8.48 -12.80
C SER A 72 -8.80 -8.60 -12.35
N LYS A 73 -9.00 -8.93 -11.07
CA LYS A 73 -10.29 -8.82 -10.37
C LYS A 73 -10.17 -7.80 -9.24
N TRP A 74 -11.26 -7.12 -8.92
CA TRP A 74 -11.31 -6.18 -7.81
C TRP A 74 -12.69 -6.22 -7.12
N GLY A 75 -12.76 -5.71 -5.90
CA GLY A 75 -13.96 -5.63 -5.08
C GLY A 75 -13.62 -5.05 -3.70
N PHE A 76 -14.64 -4.79 -2.89
CA PHE A 76 -14.49 -4.30 -1.52
C PHE A 76 -15.53 -4.98 -0.62
N ASP A 77 -15.25 -5.03 0.68
CA ASP A 77 -16.15 -5.57 1.71
C ASP A 77 -16.01 -4.77 3.01
N GLY A 78 -17.06 -4.76 3.83
CA GLY A 78 -17.11 -4.07 5.11
C GLY A 78 -16.94 -5.04 6.28
N ALA A 79 -16.08 -4.69 7.25
CA ALA A 79 -15.91 -5.46 8.48
C ALA A 79 -16.36 -4.66 9.70
N SER A 80 -17.00 -5.33 10.66
CA SER A 80 -17.38 -4.75 11.98
C SER A 80 -16.49 -5.32 13.10
N GLY A 81 -16.56 -4.73 14.30
CA GLY A 81 -15.79 -5.18 15.47
C GLY A 81 -14.34 -4.68 15.57
N GLN A 82 -13.99 -3.62 14.82
CA GLN A 82 -12.70 -2.95 14.95
C GLN A 82 -12.60 -2.22 16.30
N SER A 83 -11.40 -2.20 16.89
CA SER A 83 -11.14 -1.49 18.14
C SER A 83 -11.29 0.01 17.96
N PHE A 84 -11.91 0.67 18.95
CA PHE A 84 -11.97 2.13 19.02
C PHE A 84 -10.68 2.69 19.63
N TYR A 85 -10.21 3.78 19.06
CA TYR A 85 -9.07 4.54 19.57
C TYR A 85 -9.55 5.94 19.97
N GLU A 86 -9.05 6.46 21.09
CA GLU A 86 -9.31 7.83 21.53
C GLU A 86 -8.41 8.81 20.76
N GLN A 87 -8.65 8.96 19.46
CA GLN A 87 -7.95 9.88 18.57
C GLN A 87 -8.85 11.08 18.23
N GLY A 88 -8.30 12.29 18.32
CA GLY A 88 -8.98 13.49 17.81
C GLY A 88 -8.82 13.56 16.30
N PHE A 89 -9.93 13.68 15.56
CA PHE A 89 -9.94 13.89 14.12
C PHE A 89 -10.21 15.36 13.82
N THR A 90 -9.45 15.94 12.89
CA THR A 90 -9.62 17.33 12.45
C THR A 90 -10.38 17.41 11.13
N ASP A 91 -11.64 16.99 11.13
CA ASP A 91 -12.50 17.18 9.97
C ASP A 91 -13.04 18.62 9.97
N ASN A 92 -12.68 19.42 8.95
CA ASN A 92 -13.40 20.66 8.63
C ASN A 92 -14.79 20.28 8.11
N ILE A 93 -15.70 19.99 9.02
CA ILE A 93 -17.09 19.69 8.71
C ILE A 93 -17.76 20.98 8.21
N VAL A 94 -17.92 21.10 6.89
CA VAL A 94 -18.97 21.92 6.31
C VAL A 94 -20.11 20.97 5.92
N ASP A 95 -20.79 20.43 6.93
CA ASP A 95 -22.04 19.72 6.72
C ASP A 95 -23.11 20.75 6.36
N ILE A 96 -23.30 20.94 5.05
CA ILE A 96 -24.48 21.63 4.51
C ILE A 96 -25.65 20.65 4.56
N ASP A 97 -26.49 20.85 5.58
CA ASP A 97 -27.89 20.44 5.73
C ASP A 97 -28.27 18.94 5.68
N LYS A 98 -28.96 18.47 6.72
CA LYS A 98 -30.43 18.63 6.80
C LYS A 98 -31.00 18.18 8.17
N PRO A 99 -31.93 18.92 8.79
CA PRO A 99 -32.73 18.42 9.91
C PRO A 99 -33.85 17.52 9.40
N ARG A 100 -34.13 16.43 10.11
CA ARG A 100 -35.38 15.68 10.02
C ARG A 100 -35.65 15.08 11.40
N ASP A 101 -36.37 15.83 12.22
CA ASP A 101 -37.27 15.31 13.24
C ASP A 101 -38.53 16.19 13.24
N GLU A 102 -39.67 15.48 13.21
CA GLU A 102 -41.10 15.89 13.17
C GLU A 102 -41.71 16.31 11.81
#